data_AF-A0A1J3JSD6-F1
#
_entry.id   AF-A0A1J3JSD6-F1
#
_cell.length_a   1.000
_cell.length_b   1.000
_cell.length_c   1.000
_cell.angle_alpha   90.00
_cell.angle_beta   90.00
_cell.angle_gamma   90.00
#
_symmetry.space_group_name_H-M   'P 1'
#
loop_
_entity.id
_entity.type
_entity.pdbx_description
1 polymer ?
#
loop_
_entity_poly.entity_id
_entity_poly.type
_entity_poly.pdbx_seq_one_letter_code
_entity_poly.pdbx_strand_id
1 'polypeptide(L)'
;QIIQKKKRVFSLEPNKNPSAVFTRKYTSHLVPALKKLNMNKASSQTNQQIVKHEVDMALALSAQEFEWSRFLLQKLSSSSKNPTTTASSSSDQIRILERSNEGGGDEGDNIEEKLRELQKLLPGGEEMNMEEMLSEIG
;
A
#
# COMPACT_ATOMS: atom_id res chain seq x y z
N GLN A 1 -35.01 -7.32 36.75
CA GLN A 1 -34.64 -6.96 35.37
C GLN A 1 -34.34 -8.24 34.61
N ILE A 2 -34.99 -8.47 33.45
CA ILE A 2 -34.75 -9.65 32.61
C ILE A 2 -33.74 -9.26 31.52
N ILE A 3 -32.54 -9.83 31.55
CA ILE A 3 -31.50 -9.58 30.55
C ILE A 3 -31.80 -10.42 29.31
N GLN A 4 -32.38 -9.80 28.29
CA GLN A 4 -32.62 -10.40 26.97
C GLN A 4 -31.28 -10.65 26.26
N LYS A 5 -30.74 -11.87 26.34
CA LYS A 5 -29.52 -12.26 25.62
C LYS A 5 -29.83 -12.49 24.14
N LYS A 6 -29.55 -11.48 23.31
CA LYS A 6 -29.60 -11.64 21.84
C LYS A 6 -28.45 -12.55 21.39
N LYS A 7 -28.77 -13.72 20.82
CA LYS A 7 -27.80 -14.60 20.16
C LYS A 7 -27.45 -14.02 18.78
N ARG A 8 -26.16 -13.83 18.50
CA ARG A 8 -25.70 -13.46 17.16
C ARG A 8 -25.79 -14.69 16.26
N VAL A 9 -26.58 -14.60 15.19
CA VAL A 9 -26.63 -15.64 14.16
C VAL A 9 -25.51 -15.35 13.17
N PHE A 10 -24.54 -16.26 13.07
CA PHE A 10 -23.46 -16.15 12.09
C PHE A 10 -23.97 -16.73 10.76
N SER A 11 -23.97 -15.92 9.71
CA SER A 11 -24.14 -16.44 8.35
C SER A 11 -22.86 -17.17 7.95
N LEU A 12 -22.98 -18.39 7.43
CA LEU A 12 -21.88 -19.18 6.87
C LEU A 12 -21.59 -18.80 5.41
N GLU A 13 -22.46 -18.02 4.79
CA GLU A 13 -22.27 -17.55 3.41
C GLU A 13 -21.13 -16.51 3.36
N PRO A 14 -20.19 -16.62 2.40
CA PRO A 14 -19.17 -15.61 2.19
C PRO A 14 -19.81 -14.24 1.93
N ASN A 15 -19.45 -13.23 2.73
CA ASN A 15 -19.92 -11.87 2.51
C ASN A 15 -19.40 -11.37 1.15
N LYS A 16 -20.31 -11.06 0.21
CA LYS A 16 -20.01 -10.57 -1.14
C LYS A 16 -19.52 -9.11 -1.15
N ASN A 17 -19.53 -8.41 -0.01
CA ASN A 17 -19.02 -7.04 0.09
C ASN A 17 -17.49 -7.03 -0.14
N PRO A 18 -16.97 -6.34 -1.18
CA PRO A 18 -15.55 -6.30 -1.49
C PRO A 18 -14.69 -5.74 -0.35
N SER A 19 -15.20 -4.76 0.40
CA SER A 19 -14.53 -4.23 1.61
C SER A 19 -14.45 -5.29 2.71
N ALA A 20 -15.51 -6.07 2.94
CA ALA A 20 -15.48 -7.14 3.92
C ALA A 20 -14.52 -8.27 3.53
N VAL A 21 -14.45 -8.61 2.24
CA VAL A 21 -13.49 -9.57 1.69
C VAL A 21 -12.07 -9.06 1.88
N PHE A 22 -11.80 -7.81 1.53
CA PHE A 22 -10.50 -7.16 1.73
C PHE A 22 -10.08 -7.18 3.21
N THR A 23 -10.93 -6.69 4.12
CA THR A 23 -10.62 -6.67 5.56
C THR A 23 -10.36 -8.08 6.08
N ARG A 24 -11.12 -9.07 5.63
CA ARG A 24 -10.91 -10.47 6.00
C ARG A 24 -9.55 -10.99 5.50
N LYS A 25 -9.18 -10.75 4.24
CA LYS A 25 -7.85 -11.10 3.70
C LYS A 25 -6.75 -10.41 4.51
N TYR A 26 -6.87 -9.10 4.74
CA TYR A 26 -5.88 -8.30 5.45
C TYR A 26 -5.62 -8.77 6.87
N THR A 27 -6.69 -8.95 7.64
CA THR A 27 -6.60 -9.44 9.02
C THR A 27 -6.08 -10.88 9.08
N SER A 28 -6.36 -11.71 8.08
CA SER A 28 -5.87 -13.10 8.03
C SER A 28 -4.35 -13.19 7.87
N HIS A 29 -3.72 -12.24 7.18
CA HIS A 29 -2.27 -12.17 7.02
C HIS A 29 -1.60 -11.42 8.18
N LEU A 30 -2.16 -10.28 8.58
CA LEU A 30 -1.55 -9.39 9.56
C LEU A 30 -1.54 -9.98 10.97
N VAL A 31 -2.67 -10.54 11.44
CA VAL A 31 -2.79 -10.99 12.84
C VAL A 31 -1.78 -12.10 13.18
N PRO A 32 -1.60 -13.15 12.35
CA PRO A 32 -0.57 -14.15 12.61
C PRO A 32 0.86 -13.59 12.57
N ALA A 33 1.15 -12.65 11.66
CA ALA A 33 2.46 -12.02 11.53
C ALA A 33 2.83 -11.20 12.78
N LEU A 34 1.91 -10.37 13.26
CA LEU A 34 2.10 -9.60 14.48
C LEU A 34 2.24 -10.49 15.71
N LYS A 35 1.48 -11.59 15.77
CA LYS A 35 1.62 -12.58 16.83
C LYS A 35 3.02 -13.21 16.84
N LYS A 36 3.54 -13.57 15.66
CA LYS A 36 4.91 -14.09 15.53
C LYS A 36 5.91 -13.07 16.04
N LEU A 37 5.82 -11.81 15.56
CA LEU A 37 6.72 -10.74 15.96
C LEU A 37 6.80 -10.53 17.46
N ASN A 38 5.67 -10.56 18.16
CA ASN A 38 5.65 -10.45 19.61
C ASN A 38 6.38 -11.61 20.32
N MET A 39 6.42 -12.79 19.70
CA MET A 39 7.14 -13.95 20.24
C MET A 39 8.66 -13.86 19.99
N ASN A 40 9.09 -13.28 18.87
CA ASN A 40 10.49 -12.98 18.62
C ASN A 40 10.87 -11.61 19.17
N LYS A 41 11.35 -11.57 20.41
CA LYS A 41 11.80 -10.37 21.12
C LYS A 41 13.01 -9.71 20.43
N ALA A 42 12.79 -9.05 19.29
CA ALA A 42 13.79 -8.28 18.58
C ALA A 42 13.91 -6.87 19.19
N SER A 43 14.94 -6.13 18.80
CA SER A 43 15.13 -4.75 19.27
C SER A 43 14.00 -3.83 18.76
N SER A 44 13.74 -2.73 19.47
CA SER A 44 12.61 -1.83 19.15
C SER A 44 12.62 -1.31 17.70
N GLN A 45 13.81 -0.97 17.18
CA GLN A 45 13.97 -0.44 15.82
C GLN A 45 13.75 -1.52 14.74
N THR A 46 14.22 -2.75 14.97
CA THR A 46 13.98 -3.84 14.02
C THR A 46 12.52 -4.28 14.04
N ASN A 47 11.85 -4.22 15.20
CA ASN A 47 10.41 -4.48 15.29
C ASN A 47 9.59 -3.53 14.42
N GLN A 48 9.92 -2.23 14.37
CA GLN A 48 9.19 -1.28 13.52
C GLN A 48 9.34 -1.59 12.03
N GLN A 49 10.56 -1.90 11.58
CA GLN A 49 10.82 -2.26 10.19
C GLN A 49 10.11 -3.55 9.79
N ILE A 50 10.13 -4.56 10.66
CA ILE A 50 9.43 -5.83 10.43
C ILE A 50 7.92 -5.59 10.44
N VAL A 51 7.35 -4.86 11.41
CA VAL A 51 5.91 -4.54 11.43
C VAL A 51 5.51 -3.83 10.15
N LYS A 52 6.29 -2.83 9.70
CA LYS A 52 6.01 -2.12 8.45
C LYS A 52 6.00 -3.09 7.27
N HIS A 53 7.01 -3.94 7.15
CA HIS A 53 7.08 -4.95 6.09
C HIS A 53 5.87 -5.89 6.11
N GLU A 54 5.49 -6.41 7.27
CA GLU A 54 4.33 -7.30 7.41
C GLU A 54 3.00 -6.59 7.10
N VAL A 55 2.86 -5.32 7.51
CA VAL A 55 1.71 -4.48 7.18
C VAL A 55 1.60 -4.26 5.67
N ASP A 56 2.72 -3.86 5.04
CA ASP A 56 2.77 -3.60 3.59
C ASP A 56 2.50 -4.90 2.80
N MET A 57 3.03 -6.04 3.26
CA MET A 57 2.81 -7.35 2.64
C MET A 57 1.36 -7.81 2.78
N ALA A 58 0.77 -7.66 3.98
CA ALA A 58 -0.65 -7.95 4.18
C ALA A 58 -1.55 -7.05 3.34
N LEU A 59 -1.18 -5.77 3.18
CA LEU A 59 -1.89 -4.82 2.32
C LEU A 59 -1.86 -5.27 0.85
N ALA A 60 -0.68 -5.58 0.32
CA ALA A 60 -0.49 -6.06 -1.05
C ALA A 60 -1.31 -7.34 -1.33
N LEU A 61 -1.19 -8.35 -0.47
CA LEU A 61 -1.91 -9.63 -0.62
C LEU A 61 -3.43 -9.48 -0.56
N SER A 62 -3.92 -8.46 0.15
CA SER A 62 -5.36 -8.22 0.28
C SER A 62 -5.95 -7.51 -0.95
N ALA A 63 -5.11 -6.74 -1.63
CA ALA A 63 -5.47 -5.95 -2.81
C ALA A 63 -4.91 -6.55 -4.11
N GLN A 64 -4.69 -7.87 -4.18
CA GLN A 64 -4.09 -8.54 -5.35
C GLN A 64 -4.82 -8.28 -6.69
N GLU A 65 -6.07 -7.84 -6.63
CA GLU A 65 -6.87 -7.44 -7.79
C GLU A 65 -6.42 -6.12 -8.42
N PHE A 66 -5.58 -5.34 -7.73
CA PHE A 66 -5.07 -4.04 -8.15
C PHE A 66 -3.62 -4.20 -8.64
N GLU A 67 -3.25 -3.58 -9.74
CA GLU A 67 -1.92 -3.67 -10.33
C GLU A 67 -0.85 -3.08 -9.40
N TRP A 68 -1.12 -1.96 -8.71
CA TRP A 68 -0.18 -1.36 -7.75
C TRP A 68 0.20 -2.35 -6.63
N SER A 69 -0.70 -3.25 -6.26
CA SER A 69 -0.46 -4.24 -5.21
C SER A 69 0.57 -5.30 -5.64
N ARG A 70 0.60 -5.63 -6.93
CA ARG A 70 1.51 -6.61 -7.52
C ARG A 70 2.93 -6.06 -7.54
N PHE A 71 3.07 -4.80 -7.97
CA PHE A 71 4.35 -4.07 -7.90
C PHE A 71 4.81 -3.88 -6.46
N LEU A 72 3.89 -3.58 -5.52
CA LEU A 72 4.22 -3.54 -4.10
C LEU A 72 4.75 -4.89 -3.61
N LEU A 73 4.10 -5.99 -3.97
CA LEU A 73 4.52 -7.34 -3.59
C LEU A 73 5.89 -7.70 -4.16
N GLN A 74 6.16 -7.34 -5.42
CA GLN A 74 7.45 -7.50 -6.07
C GLN A 74 8.55 -6.70 -5.34
N LYS A 75 8.26 -5.45 -5.00
CA LYS A 75 9.17 -4.59 -4.24
C LYS A 75 9.48 -5.14 -2.86
N LEU A 76 8.47 -5.60 -2.12
CA LEU A 76 8.65 -6.19 -0.79
C LEU A 76 9.44 -7.50 -0.85
N SER A 77 9.20 -8.33 -1.87
CA SER A 77 9.94 -9.58 -2.09
C SER A 77 11.40 -9.33 -2.48
N SER A 78 11.67 -8.23 -3.19
CA SER A 78 13.01 -7.85 -3.64
C SER A 78 13.81 -7.10 -2.56
N SER A 79 13.14 -6.43 -1.63
CA SER A 79 13.74 -5.61 -0.57
C SER A 79 14.62 -6.37 0.42
N SER A 80 14.63 -7.71 0.40
CA SER A 80 15.57 -8.53 1.18
C SER A 80 17.00 -8.50 0.63
N LYS A 81 17.20 -8.01 -0.59
CA LYS A 81 18.52 -7.76 -1.19
C LYS A 81 18.83 -6.29 -0.95
N ASN A 82 19.98 -6.01 -0.35
CA ASN A 82 20.46 -4.69 0.10
C ASN A 82 19.92 -3.50 -0.72
N PRO A 83 19.64 -2.34 -0.11
CA PRO A 83 19.30 -1.14 -0.85
C PRO A 83 20.54 -0.67 -1.63
N THR A 84 20.72 -1.19 -2.85
CA THR A 84 21.68 -0.64 -3.79
C THR A 84 21.07 0.65 -4.37
N THR A 85 21.40 1.74 -3.69
CA THR A 85 21.70 3.05 -4.25
C THR A 85 21.47 3.18 -5.76
N THR A 86 20.29 3.66 -6.16
CA THR A 86 20.10 4.48 -7.37
C THR A 86 18.80 5.27 -7.23
N ALA A 87 18.79 6.22 -6.30
CA ALA A 87 18.07 7.47 -6.45
C ALA A 87 18.61 8.39 -5.36
N SER A 88 19.27 9.45 -5.79
CA SER A 88 19.77 10.51 -4.93
C SER A 88 18.68 10.93 -3.95
N SER A 89 18.99 10.79 -2.66
CA SER A 89 18.25 11.44 -1.59
C SER A 89 18.45 12.95 -1.72
N SER A 90 17.76 13.60 -2.68
CA SER A 90 17.46 15.02 -2.55
C SER A 90 16.33 15.12 -1.55
N SER A 91 16.68 15.50 -0.33
CA SER A 91 15.75 15.88 0.71
C SER A 91 15.10 17.22 0.31
N ASP A 92 14.33 17.22 -0.77
CA ASP A 92 13.45 18.32 -1.07
C ASP A 92 12.18 18.10 -0.29
N GLN A 93 12.09 18.88 0.79
CA GLN A 93 10.90 19.09 1.57
C GLN A 93 9.69 19.11 0.64
N ILE A 94 8.63 18.40 1.02
CA ILE A 94 7.31 18.49 0.42
C ILE A 94 6.88 19.97 0.53
N ARG A 95 7.28 20.77 -0.46
CA ARG A 95 6.78 22.12 -0.66
C ARG A 95 5.48 21.90 -1.40
N ILE A 96 4.39 22.00 -0.66
CA ILE A 96 3.05 22.19 -1.21
C ILE A 96 3.19 23.29 -2.26
N LEU A 97 3.16 22.91 -3.54
CA LEU A 97 3.55 23.79 -4.63
C LEU A 97 2.44 24.83 -4.79
N GLU A 98 2.73 26.04 -4.32
CA GLU A 98 1.91 27.22 -4.54
C GLU A 98 1.85 27.46 -6.05
N ARG A 99 0.62 27.48 -6.59
CA ARG A 99 0.31 27.59 -8.01
C ARG A 99 0.80 28.93 -8.57
N SER A 100 2.00 28.95 -9.15
CA SER A 100 2.45 30.03 -10.02
C SER A 100 2.01 29.72 -11.45
N ASN A 101 0.95 30.40 -11.88
CA ASN A 101 0.44 30.35 -13.24
C ASN A 101 1.33 31.20 -14.16
N GLU A 102 2.33 30.59 -14.78
CA GLU A 102 3.06 31.21 -15.90
C GLU A 102 2.95 30.31 -17.13
N GLY A 103 2.47 30.91 -18.21
CA GLY A 103 2.00 30.22 -19.41
C GLY A 103 3.11 29.84 -20.38
N GLY A 104 2.75 28.93 -21.29
CA GLY A 104 3.49 28.68 -22.53
C GLY A 104 4.18 27.32 -22.65
N GLY A 105 3.96 26.38 -21.73
CA GLY A 105 4.40 24.98 -21.88
C GLY A 105 3.36 24.17 -22.65
N ASP A 106 3.82 23.27 -23.52
CA ASP A 106 2.99 22.26 -24.18
C ASP A 106 2.17 21.52 -23.09
N GLU A 107 0.84 21.56 -23.19
CA GLU A 107 -0.06 21.01 -22.16
C GLU A 107 0.25 19.53 -21.90
N GLY A 108 0.77 18.81 -22.90
CA GLY A 108 1.21 17.42 -22.81
C GLY A 108 2.33 17.19 -21.79
N ASP A 109 3.37 18.02 -21.81
CA ASP A 109 4.53 17.88 -20.89
C ASP A 109 4.12 18.12 -19.43
N ASN A 110 3.19 19.06 -19.20
CA ASN A 110 2.68 19.35 -17.86
C ASN A 110 1.80 18.21 -17.31
N ILE A 111 1.07 17.51 -18.19
CA ILE A 111 0.24 16.37 -17.81
C ILE A 111 1.12 15.16 -17.47
N GLU A 112 2.13 14.88 -18.28
CA GLU A 112 3.04 13.74 -18.05
C GLU A 112 3.82 13.89 -16.73
N GLU A 113 4.29 15.10 -16.43
CA GLU A 113 4.94 15.41 -15.15
C GLU A 113 4.01 15.15 -13.96
N LYS A 114 2.76 15.64 -14.02
CA LYS A 114 1.76 15.39 -12.97
C LYS A 114 1.42 13.91 -12.81
N LEU A 115 1.36 13.15 -13.90
CA LEU A 115 1.13 11.71 -13.85
C LEU A 115 2.29 11.00 -13.13
N ARG A 116 3.54 11.40 -13.37
CA ARG A 116 4.71 10.91 -12.63
C ARG A 116 4.67 11.28 -11.15
N GLU A 117 4.15 12.44 -10.78
CA GLU A 117 3.95 12.80 -9.37
C GLU A 117 2.87 11.92 -8.72
N LEU A 118 1.76 11.67 -9.41
CA LEU A 118 0.69 10.81 -8.92
C LEU A 118 1.16 9.36 -8.73
N GLN A 119 1.99 8.84 -9.65
CA GLN A 119 2.60 7.52 -9.57
C GLN A 119 3.38 7.31 -8.25
N LYS A 120 4.08 8.35 -7.77
CA LYS A 120 4.86 8.30 -6.50
C LYS A 120 3.99 8.17 -5.25
N LEU A 121 2.69 8.46 -5.34
CA LEU A 121 1.75 8.30 -4.22
C LEU A 121 1.34 6.84 -4.01
N LEU A 122 1.42 6.00 -5.05
CA LEU A 122 1.04 4.60 -4.95
C LEU A 122 2.16 3.77 -4.33
N PRO A 123 1.85 2.89 -3.36
CA PRO A 123 2.85 2.01 -2.81
C PRO A 123 3.25 0.98 -3.88
N GLY A 124 4.47 1.11 -4.41
CA GLY A 124 4.94 0.28 -5.53
C GLY A 124 4.80 0.93 -6.91
N GLY A 125 4.31 2.18 -6.99
CA GLY A 125 4.11 2.87 -8.25
C GLY A 125 5.38 3.14 -9.06
N GLU A 126 6.56 3.24 -8.42
CA GLU A 126 7.84 3.49 -9.12
C GLU A 126 8.17 2.45 -10.21
N GLU A 127 7.75 1.19 -10.03
CA GLU A 127 7.98 0.11 -11.01
C GLU A 127 6.84 -0.03 -12.04
N MET A 128 5.73 0.67 -11.84
CA MET A 128 4.52 0.59 -12.67
C MET A 128 4.62 1.58 -13.84
N ASN A 129 4.33 1.18 -15.07
CA ASN A 129 4.31 2.13 -16.19
C ASN A 129 3.01 2.97 -16.24
N MET A 130 2.97 4.00 -17.10
CA MET A 130 1.81 4.89 -17.19
C MET A 130 0.55 4.17 -17.69
N GLU A 131 0.70 3.22 -18.61
CA GLU A 131 -0.41 2.46 -19.17
C GLU A 131 -1.07 1.55 -18.13
N GLU A 132 -0.27 0.87 -17.31
CA GLU A 132 -0.72 0.05 -16.16
C GLU A 132 -1.41 0.92 -15.11
N MET A 133 -0.83 2.09 -14.81
CA MET A 133 -1.43 3.04 -13.87
C MET A 133 -2.80 3.53 -14.35
N LEU A 134 -2.93 3.88 -15.63
CA LEU A 134 -4.20 4.36 -16.19
C LEU A 134 -5.26 3.26 -16.26
N SER A 135 -4.84 2.02 -16.57
CA SER A 135 -5.73 0.85 -16.60
C SER A 135 -6.38 0.54 -15.24
N GLU A 136 -5.76 0.98 -14.14
CA GLU A 136 -6.29 0.84 -12.78
C GLU A 136 -7.49 1.77 -12.52
N ILE A 137 -7.52 2.96 -13.13
CA ILE A 137 -8.57 3.97 -12.91
C ILE A 137 -9.80 3.71 -13.78
N GLY A 138 -9.65 3.06 -14.94
CA GLY A 138 -10.75 2.64 -15.81
C GLY A 138 -10.58 3.03 -17.28
#